data_AF-A0AAE5P2X5-F1
#
_entry.id   AF-A0AAE5P2X5-F1
#
_cell.length_a   1.000
_cell.length_b   1.000
_cell.length_c   1.000
_cell.angle_alpha   90.00
_cell.angle_beta   90.00
_cell.angle_gamma   90.00
#
_symmetry.space_group_name_H-M   'P 1'
#
loop_
_entity.id
_entity.type
_entity.pdbx_description
1 polymer ?
#
loop_
_entity_poly.entity_id
_entity_poly.type
_entity_poly.pdbx_seq_one_letter_code
_entity_poly.pdbx_strand_id
1 'polypeptide(L)'
;MNIRKTAITIGVLSLTVGTGLYISSATEKNIDTKAEIKAKTDSQEALARKKVEELNSKVASGEEKVLSQSAVFPDVNKEEAFQEADIVIKGKVESINKEYMENTDIPFTDFNFNVEEYWKSDLKEEENNSIKQLVVTQDGNSELNFNEHPLMEVNKEYILFLKRVLNNNNEEKLIMIAGPNGKFNLNENFIDQSIDTQSVNGETADEFIEDSSQGEVNEPIAEIITK
;
A
#
# COMPACT_ATOMS: atom_id res chain seq x y z
N MET A 1 37.17 13.49 -17.53
CA MET A 1 35.79 13.47 -17.03
C MET A 1 35.75 12.45 -15.90
N ASN A 2 35.80 12.92 -14.65
CA ASN A 2 35.95 12.06 -13.47
C ASN A 2 34.57 11.65 -12.94
N ILE A 3 34.21 10.38 -13.07
CA ILE A 3 33.01 9.82 -12.45
C ILE A 3 33.35 9.50 -11.00
N ARG A 4 32.86 10.32 -10.07
CA ARG A 4 32.92 10.03 -8.63
C ARG A 4 31.93 8.91 -8.34
N LYS A 5 32.44 7.76 -7.89
CA LYS A 5 31.63 6.67 -7.33
C LYS A 5 31.23 7.06 -5.90
N THR A 6 29.95 7.35 -5.70
CA THR A 6 29.38 7.57 -4.37
C THR A 6 29.06 6.21 -3.76
N ALA A 7 29.75 5.84 -2.68
CA ALA A 7 29.45 4.65 -1.91
C ALA A 7 28.26 4.93 -0.99
N ILE A 8 27.17 4.17 -1.14
CA ILE A 8 26.03 4.20 -0.21
C ILE A 8 26.41 3.31 0.98
N THR A 9 26.59 3.95 2.14
CA THR A 9 26.81 3.26 3.41
C THR A 9 25.45 2.94 4.00
N ILE A 10 25.06 1.65 3.99
CA ILE A 10 23.83 1.18 4.65
C ILE A 10 24.16 1.03 6.14
N GLY A 11 23.61 1.93 6.97
CA GLY A 11 23.69 1.84 8.42
C GLY A 11 22.84 0.68 8.92
N VAL A 12 23.45 -0.28 9.60
CA VAL A 12 22.74 -1.37 10.29
C VAL A 12 22.13 -0.80 11.56
N LEU A 13 20.80 -0.76 11.62
CA LEU A 13 20.02 -0.38 12.80
C LEU A 13 20.25 -1.43 13.90
N SER A 14 20.90 -1.05 15.00
CA SER A 14 21.13 -1.96 16.12
C SER A 14 19.85 -2.12 16.94
N LEU A 15 19.26 -3.32 16.88
CA LEU A 15 18.19 -3.77 17.77
C LEU A 15 18.74 -3.93 19.20
N THR A 16 18.52 -2.93 20.04
CA THR A 16 18.69 -3.03 21.50
C THR A 16 17.52 -3.82 22.08
N VAL A 17 17.74 -5.10 22.36
CA VAL A 17 16.78 -5.92 23.11
C VAL A 17 16.90 -5.54 24.59
N GLY A 18 15.93 -4.76 25.08
CA GLY A 18 15.82 -4.40 26.48
C GLY A 18 15.43 -5.63 27.32
N THR A 19 16.38 -6.21 28.04
CA THR A 19 16.09 -7.16 29.12
C THR A 19 15.82 -6.39 30.40
N GLY A 20 14.56 -6.35 30.84
CA GLY A 20 14.18 -5.86 32.16
C GLY A 20 14.84 -6.71 33.26
N LEU A 21 15.73 -6.10 34.04
CA LEU A 21 16.32 -6.68 35.24
C LEU A 21 15.38 -6.43 36.43
N TYR A 22 14.62 -7.46 36.82
CA TYR A 22 14.09 -7.54 38.18
C TYR A 22 15.22 -8.02 39.10
N ILE A 23 15.73 -7.12 39.95
CA ILE A 23 16.67 -7.46 41.01
C ILE A 23 15.85 -7.75 42.27
N SER A 24 15.71 -9.03 42.61
CA SER A 24 15.41 -9.43 43.99
C SER A 24 16.71 -9.89 44.65
N SER A 25 16.96 -9.33 45.83
CA SER A 25 18.13 -9.57 46.65
C SER A 25 18.11 -10.96 47.27
N ALA A 26 19.11 -11.80 46.97
CA ALA A 26 19.56 -12.83 47.90
C ALA A 26 20.96 -13.34 47.51
N THR A 27 21.78 -13.43 48.55
CA THR A 27 23.21 -13.68 48.62
C THR A 27 23.60 -15.13 48.25
N GLU A 28 24.88 -15.30 47.87
CA GLU A 28 25.67 -16.55 47.95
C GLU A 28 25.39 -17.72 46.96
N LYS A 29 26.12 -17.71 45.83
CA LYS A 29 26.92 -18.82 45.26
C LYS A 29 27.47 -18.39 43.90
N ASN A 30 28.59 -17.67 43.94
CA ASN A 30 29.21 -17.02 42.79
C ASN A 30 30.49 -17.79 42.48
N ILE A 31 30.52 -18.61 41.41
CA ILE A 31 31.68 -18.86 40.52
C ILE A 31 31.30 -19.87 39.40
N ASP A 32 30.41 -20.84 39.62
CA ASP A 32 30.09 -21.86 38.57
C ASP A 32 29.01 -21.44 37.54
N THR A 33 28.08 -20.56 37.90
CA THR A 33 26.97 -20.16 37.03
C THR A 33 27.37 -19.18 35.91
N LYS A 34 28.48 -18.46 36.07
CA LYS A 34 28.95 -17.47 35.09
C LYS A 34 29.50 -18.10 33.81
N ALA A 35 30.10 -19.29 33.90
CA ALA A 35 30.63 -20.02 32.76
C ALA A 35 29.51 -20.66 31.92
N GLU A 36 28.48 -21.22 32.56
CA GLU A 36 27.31 -21.78 31.88
C GLU A 36 26.43 -20.72 31.21
N ILE A 37 26.26 -19.55 31.83
CA ILE A 37 25.51 -18.44 31.21
C ILE A 37 26.28 -17.91 29.99
N LYS A 38 27.62 -17.76 30.08
CA LYS A 38 28.45 -17.32 28.95
C LYS A 38 28.41 -18.33 27.78
N ALA A 39 28.52 -19.63 28.06
CA ALA A 39 28.46 -20.66 27.03
C ALA A 39 27.08 -20.77 26.34
N LYS A 40 25.98 -20.55 27.08
CA LYS A 40 24.62 -20.51 26.50
C LYS A 40 24.39 -19.26 25.65
N THR A 41 24.92 -18.10 26.05
CA THR A 41 24.85 -16.86 25.26
C THR A 41 25.70 -16.96 23.98
N ASP A 42 26.92 -17.50 24.07
CA ASP A 42 27.79 -17.72 22.91
C ASP A 42 27.16 -18.73 21.91
N SER A 43 26.44 -19.75 22.43
CA SER A 43 25.69 -20.70 21.61
C SER A 43 24.45 -20.09 20.94
N GLN A 44 23.79 -19.12 21.56
CA GLN A 44 22.65 -18.42 20.97
C GLN A 44 23.08 -17.36 19.96
N GLU A 45 24.18 -16.64 20.21
CA GLU A 45 24.78 -15.73 19.23
C GLU A 45 25.29 -16.49 18.01
N ALA A 46 25.91 -17.67 18.18
CA ALA A 46 26.33 -18.50 17.07
C ALA A 46 25.14 -18.99 16.23
N LEU A 47 24.02 -19.34 16.87
CA LEU A 47 22.78 -19.73 16.19
C LEU A 47 22.15 -18.55 15.44
N ALA A 48 22.15 -17.36 16.04
CA ALA A 48 21.65 -16.14 15.41
C ALA A 48 22.49 -15.74 14.19
N ARG A 49 23.83 -15.79 14.30
CA ARG A 49 24.74 -15.52 13.19
C ARG A 49 24.56 -16.51 12.03
N LYS A 50 24.41 -17.80 12.34
CA LYS A 50 24.16 -18.83 11.32
C LYS A 50 22.83 -18.62 10.60
N LYS A 51 21.79 -18.20 11.34
CA LYS A 51 20.49 -17.86 10.75
C LYS A 51 20.56 -16.61 9.86
N VAL A 52 21.35 -15.61 10.24
CA VAL A 52 21.60 -14.41 9.41
C VAL A 52 22.41 -14.76 8.15
N GLU A 53 23.42 -15.63 8.24
CA GLU A 53 24.16 -16.11 7.05
C GLU A 53 23.27 -16.94 6.12
N GLU A 54 22.39 -17.77 6.66
CA GLU A 54 21.41 -18.53 5.88
C GLU A 54 20.42 -17.61 5.17
N LEU A 55 19.85 -16.62 5.88
CA LEU A 55 18.97 -15.60 5.31
C LEU A 55 19.69 -14.78 4.22
N ASN A 56 20.92 -14.34 4.47
CA ASN A 56 21.71 -13.59 3.48
C ASN A 56 22.04 -14.43 2.23
N SER A 57 22.29 -15.74 2.41
CA SER A 57 22.54 -16.66 1.30
C SER A 57 21.27 -16.91 0.50
N LYS A 58 20.11 -17.04 1.16
CA LYS A 58 18.80 -17.19 0.50
C LYS A 58 18.39 -15.93 -0.25
N VAL A 59 18.59 -14.75 0.33
CA VAL A 59 18.41 -13.44 -0.32
C VAL A 59 19.34 -13.31 -1.53
N ALA A 60 20.61 -13.67 -1.41
CA ALA A 60 21.56 -13.63 -2.53
C ALA A 60 21.26 -14.64 -3.64
N SER A 61 20.61 -15.77 -3.30
CA SER A 61 20.16 -16.79 -4.25
C SER A 61 18.79 -16.48 -4.90
N GLY A 62 18.11 -15.42 -4.45
CA GLY A 62 16.77 -15.05 -4.92
C GLY A 62 15.62 -15.90 -4.38
N GLU A 63 15.89 -16.84 -3.47
CA GLU A 63 14.87 -17.67 -2.81
C GLU A 63 14.06 -16.89 -1.75
N GLU A 64 14.58 -15.76 -1.26
CA GLU A 64 13.93 -14.95 -0.23
C GLU A 64 13.95 -13.46 -0.64
N LYS A 65 12.76 -12.90 -0.90
CA LYS A 65 12.59 -11.51 -1.32
C LYS A 65 12.78 -10.58 -0.12
N VAL A 66 13.66 -9.58 -0.25
CA VAL A 66 13.71 -8.44 0.68
C VAL A 66 12.47 -7.56 0.41
N LEU A 67 11.36 -7.89 1.07
CA LEU A 67 10.08 -7.19 0.93
C LEU A 67 10.02 -5.99 1.88
N SER A 68 10.47 -4.84 1.38
CA SER A 68 9.84 -3.53 1.61
C SER A 68 10.76 -2.47 1.01
N GLN A 69 10.62 -2.17 -0.29
CA GLN A 69 11.06 -0.86 -0.75
C GLN A 69 10.03 0.15 -0.22
N SER A 70 10.43 1.02 0.70
CA SER A 70 9.59 2.15 1.10
C SER A 70 9.55 3.13 -0.07
N ALA A 71 8.52 3.05 -0.90
CA ALA A 71 8.12 4.18 -1.74
C ALA A 71 7.57 5.27 -0.81
N VAL A 72 7.97 6.52 -1.07
CA VAL A 72 7.39 7.67 -0.37
C VAL A 72 6.24 8.18 -1.22
N PHE A 73 5.02 7.99 -0.72
CA PHE A 73 3.82 8.55 -1.33
C PHE A 73 3.53 9.94 -0.75
N PRO A 74 2.96 10.87 -1.53
CA PRO A 74 2.51 12.13 -1.00
C PRO A 74 1.42 11.90 0.06
N ASP A 75 1.57 12.57 1.20
CA ASP A 75 0.57 12.57 2.26
C ASP A 75 -0.51 13.58 1.88
N VAL A 76 -1.66 13.08 1.45
CA VAL A 76 -2.85 13.87 1.10
C VAL A 76 -4.03 13.31 1.88
N ASN A 77 -4.83 14.20 2.44
CA ASN A 77 -6.07 13.82 3.14
C ASN A 77 -7.20 13.50 2.13
N LYS A 78 -8.34 13.00 2.65
CA LYS A 78 -9.48 12.57 1.81
C LYS A 78 -10.08 13.73 1.01
N GLU A 79 -10.06 14.94 1.56
CA GLU A 79 -10.55 16.15 0.91
C GLU A 79 -9.64 16.61 -0.25
N GLU A 80 -8.33 16.64 -0.02
CA GLU A 80 -7.33 16.94 -1.03
C GLU A 80 -7.34 15.90 -2.16
N ALA A 81 -7.44 14.61 -1.81
CA ALA A 81 -7.58 13.53 -2.78
C ALA A 81 -8.83 13.73 -3.65
N PHE A 82 -9.98 14.10 -3.05
CA PHE A 82 -11.21 14.38 -3.80
C PHE A 82 -11.03 15.55 -4.77
N GLN A 83 -10.41 16.64 -4.31
CA GLN A 83 -10.19 17.83 -5.13
C GLN A 83 -9.22 17.56 -6.28
N GLU A 84 -8.15 16.81 -6.05
CA GLU A 84 -7.16 16.44 -7.07
C GLU A 84 -7.66 15.40 -8.09
N ALA A 85 -8.69 14.62 -7.75
CA ALA A 85 -9.24 13.61 -8.63
C ALA A 85 -9.98 14.22 -9.81
N ASP A 86 -9.74 13.67 -11.00
CA ASP A 86 -10.58 13.93 -12.17
C ASP A 86 -11.81 12.99 -12.14
N ILE A 87 -11.65 11.82 -11.53
CA ILE A 87 -12.70 10.80 -11.41
C ILE A 87 -12.68 10.19 -10.00
N VAL A 88 -13.86 10.06 -9.40
CA VAL A 88 -14.07 9.28 -8.16
C VAL A 88 -15.16 8.26 -8.43
N ILE A 89 -14.85 6.98 -8.24
CA ILE A 89 -15.73 5.86 -8.57
C ILE A 89 -15.79 4.84 -7.44
N LYS A 90 -16.93 4.13 -7.41
CA LYS A 90 -17.12 2.90 -6.66
C LYS A 90 -17.27 1.74 -7.63
N GLY A 91 -16.70 0.60 -7.27
CA GLY A 91 -16.94 -0.62 -8.02
C GLY A 91 -16.01 -1.74 -7.61
N LYS A 92 -15.83 -2.69 -8.53
CA LYS A 92 -15.21 -3.98 -8.24
C LYS A 92 -14.12 -4.34 -9.24
N VAL A 93 -13.03 -4.89 -8.72
CA VAL A 93 -11.93 -5.40 -9.57
C VAL A 93 -12.36 -6.70 -10.24
N GLU A 94 -12.40 -6.73 -11.56
CA GLU A 94 -12.73 -7.95 -12.32
C GLU A 94 -11.51 -8.83 -12.56
N SER A 95 -10.39 -8.22 -12.97
CA SER A 95 -9.18 -8.95 -13.32
C SER A 95 -7.96 -8.03 -13.38
N ILE A 96 -6.78 -8.63 -13.27
CA ILE A 96 -5.52 -7.97 -13.63
C ILE A 96 -5.44 -7.94 -15.16
N ASN A 97 -5.27 -6.75 -15.74
CA ASN A 97 -5.10 -6.57 -17.18
C ASN A 97 -3.64 -6.84 -17.58
N LYS A 98 -2.69 -6.14 -16.96
CA LYS A 98 -1.25 -6.32 -17.19
C LYS A 98 -0.40 -5.76 -16.03
N GLU A 99 0.77 -6.34 -15.85
CA GLU A 99 1.83 -5.81 -14.97
C GLU A 99 3.03 -5.40 -15.83
N TYR A 100 3.65 -4.25 -15.54
CA TYR A 100 4.74 -3.72 -16.37
C TYR A 100 5.62 -2.74 -15.59
N MET A 101 6.75 -2.38 -16.19
CA MET A 101 7.70 -1.41 -15.67
C MET A 101 7.97 -0.35 -16.75
N GLU A 102 7.70 0.92 -16.46
CA GLU A 102 7.71 2.01 -17.44
C GLU A 102 8.90 2.96 -17.21
N ASN A 103 10.13 2.51 -17.49
CA ASN A 103 11.36 3.31 -17.26
C ASN A 103 11.49 3.92 -15.84
N THR A 104 10.73 3.39 -14.89
CA THR A 104 10.65 3.81 -13.48
C THR A 104 11.19 2.69 -12.59
N ASP A 105 11.63 3.05 -11.38
CA ASP A 105 12.03 2.09 -10.36
C ASP A 105 10.82 1.41 -9.68
N ILE A 106 9.61 1.91 -9.92
CA ILE A 106 8.35 1.39 -9.40
C ILE A 106 7.56 0.77 -10.56
N PRO A 107 7.19 -0.52 -10.50
CA PRO A 107 6.32 -1.14 -11.50
C PRO A 107 4.88 -0.69 -11.34
N PHE A 108 4.06 -0.95 -12.36
CA PHE A 108 2.64 -0.65 -12.36
C PHE A 108 1.83 -1.90 -12.67
N THR A 109 0.59 -1.91 -12.16
CA THR A 109 -0.43 -2.89 -12.49
C THR A 109 -1.67 -2.19 -13.01
N ASP A 110 -2.13 -2.61 -14.18
CA ASP A 110 -3.42 -2.21 -14.73
C ASP A 110 -4.47 -3.26 -14.36
N PHE A 111 -5.63 -2.80 -13.90
CA PHE A 111 -6.77 -3.63 -13.53
C PHE A 111 -7.98 -3.29 -14.40
N ASN A 112 -8.71 -4.32 -14.82
CA ASN A 112 -10.06 -4.16 -15.34
C ASN A 112 -11.00 -3.97 -14.14
N PHE A 113 -11.61 -2.79 -14.06
CA PHE A 113 -12.45 -2.37 -12.95
C PHE A 113 -13.87 -2.14 -13.43
N ASN A 114 -14.82 -2.87 -12.84
CA ASN A 114 -16.25 -2.72 -13.13
C ASN A 114 -16.82 -1.61 -12.27
N VAL A 115 -17.31 -0.57 -12.92
CA VAL A 115 -17.83 0.64 -12.27
C VAL A 115 -19.30 0.45 -11.93
N GLU A 116 -19.63 0.65 -10.67
CA GLU A 116 -21.00 0.63 -10.15
C GLU A 116 -21.55 2.04 -10.08
N GLU A 117 -20.78 2.98 -9.52
CA GLU A 117 -21.19 4.36 -9.30
C GLU A 117 -20.06 5.35 -9.61
N TYR A 118 -20.43 6.53 -10.12
CA TYR A 118 -19.55 7.68 -10.31
C TYR A 118 -19.98 8.78 -9.33
N TRP A 119 -19.04 9.24 -8.50
CA TRP A 119 -19.26 10.37 -7.58
C TRP A 119 -18.59 11.66 -8.05
N LYS A 120 -17.53 11.54 -8.87
CA LYS A 120 -16.92 12.66 -9.57
C LYS A 120 -16.51 12.21 -10.97
N SER A 121 -16.83 13.00 -11.99
CA SER A 121 -16.44 12.75 -13.39
C SER A 121 -16.73 14.00 -14.22
N ASP A 122 -15.84 14.33 -15.15
CA ASP A 122 -16.07 15.39 -16.16
C ASP A 122 -16.93 14.93 -17.35
N LEU A 123 -17.29 13.64 -17.40
CA LEU A 123 -18.16 13.12 -18.45
C LEU A 123 -19.61 13.51 -18.19
N LYS A 124 -20.38 13.63 -19.27
CA LYS A 124 -21.83 13.86 -19.15
C LYS A 124 -22.50 12.67 -18.46
N GLU A 125 -23.58 12.94 -17.75
CA GLU A 125 -24.34 11.94 -16.97
C GLU A 125 -24.72 10.69 -17.78
N GLU A 126 -25.15 10.87 -19.03
CA GLU A 126 -25.50 9.78 -19.96
C GLU A 126 -24.30 8.89 -20.34
N GLU A 127 -23.10 9.48 -20.40
CA GLU A 127 -21.85 8.78 -20.71
C GLU A 127 -21.33 8.01 -19.47
N ASN A 128 -21.46 8.58 -18.27
CA ASN A 128 -21.13 7.91 -17.01
C ASN A 128 -21.96 6.63 -16.84
N ASN A 129 -23.26 6.68 -17.11
CA ASN A 129 -24.13 5.50 -16.98
C ASN A 129 -23.83 4.39 -18.00
N SER A 130 -23.17 4.73 -19.10
CA SER A 130 -22.88 3.81 -20.20
C SER A 130 -21.54 3.10 -20.04
N ILE A 131 -20.58 3.69 -19.33
CA ILE A 131 -19.26 3.11 -19.10
C ILE A 131 -19.31 2.25 -17.83
N LYS A 132 -19.35 0.93 -18.03
CA LYS A 132 -19.39 -0.04 -16.93
C LYS A 132 -18.04 -0.67 -16.60
N GLN A 133 -17.02 -0.44 -17.42
CA GLN A 133 -15.69 -1.00 -17.22
C GLN A 133 -14.62 0.03 -17.57
N LEU A 134 -13.61 0.16 -16.71
CA LEU A 134 -12.44 1.02 -16.90
C LEU A 134 -11.17 0.23 -16.69
N VAL A 135 -10.07 0.67 -17.32
CA VAL A 135 -8.73 0.23 -16.96
C VAL A 135 -8.13 1.27 -16.01
N VAL A 136 -7.80 0.83 -14.80
CA VAL A 136 -7.21 1.68 -13.76
C VAL A 136 -5.82 1.18 -13.40
N THR A 137 -4.90 2.09 -13.13
CA THR A 137 -3.51 1.79 -12.84
C THR A 137 -3.18 2.05 -11.37
N GLN A 138 -2.46 1.11 -10.76
CA GLN A 138 -1.89 1.21 -9.42
C GLN A 138 -0.36 1.05 -9.48
N ASP A 139 0.35 1.72 -8.58
CA ASP A 139 1.75 1.45 -8.28
C ASP A 139 1.94 0.05 -7.64
N GLY A 140 2.99 -0.64 -8.06
CA GLY A 140 3.35 -1.98 -7.62
C GLY A 140 2.92 -3.08 -8.60
N ASN A 141 3.42 -4.29 -8.36
CA ASN A 141 3.05 -5.51 -9.08
C ASN A 141 3.23 -6.75 -8.18
N SER A 142 3.01 -7.95 -8.73
CA SER A 142 3.16 -9.20 -7.99
C SER A 142 4.59 -9.46 -7.46
N GLU A 143 5.59 -8.78 -8.04
CA GLU A 143 6.98 -8.91 -7.63
C GLU A 143 7.39 -7.92 -6.55
N LEU A 144 6.92 -6.67 -6.67
CA LEU A 144 7.24 -5.53 -5.81
C LEU A 144 5.93 -4.86 -5.40
N ASN A 145 5.52 -5.17 -4.16
CA ASN A 145 4.34 -4.60 -3.52
C ASN A 145 4.75 -3.73 -2.31
N PHE A 146 3.81 -2.89 -1.87
CA PHE A 146 4.02 -1.97 -0.76
C PHE A 146 3.11 -2.37 0.40
N ASN A 147 3.66 -2.51 1.61
CA ASN A 147 2.87 -2.94 2.78
C ASN A 147 1.74 -1.95 3.12
N GLU A 148 2.02 -0.65 2.99
CA GLU A 148 1.06 0.43 3.24
C GLU A 148 0.12 0.66 2.05
N HIS A 149 0.47 0.13 0.88
CA HIS A 149 -0.33 0.22 -0.35
C HIS A 149 -0.35 -1.14 -1.08
N PRO A 150 -0.99 -2.17 -0.49
CA PRO A 150 -1.04 -3.49 -1.11
C PRO A 150 -1.78 -3.41 -2.45
N LEU A 151 -1.53 -4.33 -3.36
CA LEU A 151 -2.29 -4.38 -4.61
C LEU A 151 -3.78 -4.61 -4.36
N MET A 152 -4.61 -4.09 -5.26
CA MET A 152 -6.02 -4.46 -5.32
C MET A 152 -6.19 -5.97 -5.54
N GLU A 153 -7.20 -6.53 -4.91
CA GLU A 153 -7.56 -7.93 -5.02
C GLU A 153 -8.73 -8.11 -6.00
N VAL A 154 -8.64 -9.16 -6.81
CA VAL A 154 -9.72 -9.54 -7.72
C VAL A 154 -10.98 -9.90 -6.93
N ASN A 155 -12.14 -9.46 -7.41
CA ASN A 155 -13.45 -9.59 -6.78
C ASN A 155 -13.64 -8.82 -5.47
N LYS A 156 -12.80 -7.84 -5.16
CA LYS A 156 -13.02 -6.91 -4.05
C LYS A 156 -13.56 -5.57 -4.56
N GLU A 157 -14.33 -4.92 -3.70
CA GLU A 157 -14.94 -3.61 -3.93
C GLU A 157 -14.08 -2.50 -3.35
N TYR A 158 -14.02 -1.38 -4.07
CA TYR A 158 -13.18 -0.24 -3.72
C TYR A 158 -13.86 1.08 -4.09
N ILE A 159 -13.50 2.12 -3.34
CA ILE A 159 -13.59 3.51 -3.77
C ILE A 159 -12.22 3.91 -4.32
N LEU A 160 -12.19 4.45 -5.54
CA LEU A 160 -10.97 4.89 -6.21
C LEU A 160 -11.02 6.39 -6.52
N PHE A 161 -9.94 7.08 -6.20
CA PHE A 161 -9.68 8.47 -6.58
C PHE A 161 -8.63 8.45 -7.68
N LEU A 162 -9.03 8.86 -8.88
CA LEU A 162 -8.28 8.67 -10.10
C LEU A 162 -7.96 10.00 -10.77
N LYS A 163 -6.76 10.05 -11.34
CA LYS A 163 -6.28 11.15 -12.17
C LYS A 163 -6.06 10.68 -13.61
N ARG A 164 -6.45 11.51 -14.57
CA ARG A 164 -6.16 11.32 -15.99
C ARG A 164 -4.73 11.76 -16.27
N VAL A 165 -3.94 10.84 -16.79
CA VAL A 165 -2.56 11.11 -17.24
C VAL A 165 -2.39 10.62 -18.67
N LEU A 166 -1.44 11.20 -19.39
CA LEU A 166 -1.05 10.72 -20.71
C LEU A 166 0.15 9.78 -20.59
N ASN A 167 0.05 8.60 -21.20
CA ASN A 167 1.18 7.70 -21.33
C ASN A 167 2.18 8.21 -22.38
N ASN A 168 3.30 7.51 -22.57
CA ASN A 168 4.34 7.87 -23.54
C ASN A 168 3.86 7.87 -25.00
N ASN A 169 2.71 7.28 -25.30
CA ASN A 169 2.08 7.26 -26.62
C ASN A 169 0.99 8.35 -26.79
N ASN A 170 0.84 9.26 -25.80
CA ASN A 170 -0.25 10.24 -25.71
C ASN A 170 -1.66 9.60 -25.61
N GLU A 171 -1.76 8.39 -25.09
CA GLU A 171 -3.04 7.77 -24.76
C GLU A 171 -3.39 8.09 -23.30
N GLU A 172 -4.67 8.34 -23.05
CA GLU A 172 -5.16 8.60 -21.70
C GLU A 172 -5.11 7.34 -20.84
N LYS A 173 -4.73 7.52 -19.58
CA LYS A 173 -4.61 6.49 -18.56
C LYS A 173 -5.19 7.03 -17.25
N LEU A 174 -5.87 6.17 -16.50
CA LEU A 174 -6.40 6.50 -15.18
C LEU A 174 -5.48 5.91 -14.12
N ILE A 175 -4.83 6.76 -13.32
CA ILE A 175 -3.92 6.34 -12.25
C ILE A 175 -4.48 6.73 -10.89
N MET A 176 -4.29 5.87 -9.89
CA MET A 176 -4.64 6.19 -8.50
C MET A 176 -3.84 7.39 -7.99
N ILE A 177 -4.50 8.29 -7.28
CA ILE A 177 -3.84 9.45 -6.67
C ILE A 177 -3.10 9.01 -5.43
N ALA A 178 -1.87 9.52 -5.27
CA ALA A 178 -1.13 9.43 -4.01
C ALA A 178 -1.03 8.02 -3.40
N GLY A 179 -0.92 6.99 -4.25
CA GLY A 179 -0.78 5.58 -3.84
C GLY A 179 -1.86 5.14 -2.85
N PRO A 180 -1.53 4.91 -1.56
CA PRO A 180 -2.48 4.41 -0.56
C PRO A 180 -3.69 5.32 -0.33
N ASN A 181 -3.54 6.63 -0.52
CA ASN A 181 -4.62 7.59 -0.26
C ASN A 181 -5.66 7.64 -1.39
N GLY A 182 -5.38 7.05 -2.55
CA GLY A 182 -6.30 7.02 -3.69
C GLY A 182 -7.22 5.81 -3.73
N LYS A 183 -7.17 4.95 -2.72
CA LYS A 183 -7.90 3.67 -2.70
C LYS A 183 -8.40 3.32 -1.31
N PHE A 184 -9.68 2.98 -1.24
CA PHE A 184 -10.34 2.57 0.00
C PHE A 184 -11.09 1.25 -0.20
N ASN A 185 -10.82 0.26 0.67
CA ASN A 185 -11.49 -1.03 0.63
C ASN A 185 -12.92 -0.91 1.14
N LEU A 186 -13.86 -1.53 0.44
CA LEU A 186 -15.25 -1.64 0.89
C LEU A 186 -15.58 -3.07 1.35
N ASN A 187 -16.30 -3.15 2.46
CA ASN A 187 -16.91 -4.35 2.98
C ASN A 187 -18.36 -4.04 3.39
N GLU A 188 -19.33 -4.58 2.67
CA GLU A 188 -20.77 -4.33 2.91
C GLU A 188 -21.12 -2.82 2.95
N ASN A 189 -20.56 -2.03 2.02
CA ASN A 189 -20.64 -0.56 1.95
C ASN A 189 -19.92 0.22 3.07
N PHE A 190 -19.19 -0.44 3.96
CA PHE A 190 -18.36 0.22 4.97
C PHE A 190 -16.89 0.23 4.56
N ILE A 191 -16.19 1.32 4.88
CA ILE A 191 -14.75 1.43 4.65
C ILE A 191 -14.01 0.55 5.66
N ASP A 192 -13.18 -0.37 5.16
CA ASP A 192 -12.35 -1.28 5.94
C ASP A 192 -10.88 -0.85 5.86
N GLN A 193 -10.59 0.37 6.33
CA GLN A 193 -9.25 0.94 6.32
C GLN A 193 -9.06 1.99 7.41
N SER A 194 -7.85 2.03 7.97
CA SER A 194 -7.40 3.14 8.82
C SER A 194 -6.29 3.87 8.08
N ILE A 195 -6.42 5.18 7.91
CA ILE A 195 -5.39 6.04 7.34
C ILE A 195 -4.62 6.64 8.53
N ASP A 196 -3.29 6.78 8.42
CA ASP A 196 -2.45 7.33 9.49
C ASP A 196 -2.87 8.74 9.94
N THR A 197 -3.61 9.46 9.10
CA THR A 197 -4.10 10.81 9.36
C THR A 197 -5.57 10.88 9.81
N GLN A 198 -6.40 9.86 9.53
CA GLN A 198 -7.83 9.79 9.90
C GLN A 198 -8.35 8.35 9.98
N SER A 199 -9.14 8.04 11.03
CA SER A 199 -9.83 6.75 11.15
C SER A 199 -11.18 6.80 10.44
N VAL A 200 -11.23 6.28 9.22
CA VAL A 200 -12.45 6.14 8.40
C VAL A 200 -13.10 4.75 8.53
N ASN A 201 -12.53 3.87 9.35
CA ASN A 201 -13.04 2.51 9.52
C ASN A 201 -14.48 2.50 10.06
N GLY A 202 -15.38 1.85 9.35
CA GLY A 202 -16.80 1.78 9.68
C GLY A 202 -17.63 3.00 9.26
N GLU A 203 -17.02 3.98 8.58
CA GLU A 203 -17.75 5.02 7.83
C GLU A 203 -18.42 4.37 6.61
N THR A 204 -19.65 4.78 6.29
CA THR A 204 -20.30 4.31 5.06
C THR A 204 -19.67 4.96 3.84
N ALA A 205 -19.78 4.32 2.68
CA ALA A 205 -19.30 4.89 1.41
C ALA A 205 -19.88 6.29 1.14
N ASP A 206 -21.17 6.50 1.42
CA ASP A 206 -21.85 7.78 1.18
C ASP A 206 -21.37 8.87 2.13
N GLU A 207 -21.29 8.58 3.44
CA GLU A 207 -20.74 9.51 4.44
C GLU A 207 -19.31 9.90 4.10
N PHE A 208 -18.48 8.92 3.72
CA PHE A 208 -17.10 9.15 3.34
C PHE A 208 -16.97 10.11 2.16
N ILE A 209 -17.83 9.99 1.16
CA ILE A 209 -17.82 10.83 -0.03
C ILE A 209 -18.42 12.21 0.25
N GLU A 210 -19.50 12.29 1.03
CA GLU A 210 -20.07 13.57 1.48
C GLU A 210 -19.01 14.40 2.23
N ASP A 211 -18.30 13.79 3.18
CA ASP A 211 -17.22 14.42 3.92
C ASP A 211 -16.05 14.82 2.99
N SER A 212 -15.58 13.89 2.15
CA SER A 212 -14.43 14.13 1.27
C SER A 212 -14.69 15.25 0.26
N SER A 213 -15.92 15.34 -0.24
CA SER A 213 -16.33 16.39 -1.19
C SER A 213 -16.65 17.72 -0.53
N GLN A 214 -16.74 17.77 0.81
CA GLN A 214 -17.30 18.92 1.53
C GLN A 214 -18.71 19.29 1.05
N GLY A 215 -19.50 18.29 0.67
CA GLY A 215 -20.86 18.43 0.12
C GLY A 215 -20.94 18.80 -1.37
N GLU A 216 -19.84 18.73 -2.12
CA GLU A 216 -19.81 19.00 -3.57
C GLU A 216 -20.19 17.80 -4.46
N VAL A 217 -20.63 16.67 -3.89
CA VAL A 217 -20.97 15.47 -4.67
C VAL A 217 -22.15 15.77 -5.62
N ASN A 218 -22.02 15.35 -6.88
CA ASN A 218 -23.21 15.15 -7.72
C ASN A 218 -23.94 13.92 -7.14
N GLU A 219 -25.23 14.04 -6.82
CA GLU A 219 -26.00 12.91 -6.24
C GLU A 219 -25.73 11.61 -7.02
N PRO A 220 -25.47 10.48 -6.32
CA PRO A 220 -25.25 9.20 -7.00
C PRO A 220 -26.46 8.91 -7.89
N ILE A 221 -26.19 8.66 -9.18
CA ILE A 221 -27.25 8.46 -10.17
C ILE A 221 -27.91 7.12 -9.87
N ALA A 222 -28.95 7.14 -9.05
CA ALA A 222 -29.71 5.97 -8.69
C ALA A 222 -30.23 5.28 -9.96
N GLU A 223 -30.01 3.96 -10.05
CA GLU A 223 -30.53 3.13 -11.12
C GLU A 223 -32.04 3.39 -11.31
N ILE A 224 -32.42 3.87 -12.50
CA ILE A 224 -33.81 3.74 -12.94
C ILE A 224 -34.03 2.25 -13.20
N ILE A 225 -34.52 1.55 -12.18
CA ILE A 225 -35.04 0.18 -12.29
C ILE A 225 -36.16 0.20 -13.32
N THR A 226 -35.85 -0.20 -14.54
CA THR A 226 -36.86 -0.48 -15.56
C THR A 226 -37.40 -1.89 -15.27
N LYS A 227 -38.67 -1.92 -14.86
CA LYS A 227 -39.48 -3.13 -14.64
C LYS A 227 -39.62 -3.98 -15.89
#